data_AF-A0A951NS23-F1
#
_entry.id   AF-A0A951NS23-F1
#
_cell.length_a   1.000
_cell.length_b   1.000
_cell.length_c   1.000
_cell.angle_alpha   90.00
_cell.angle_beta   90.00
_cell.angle_gamma   90.00
#
_symmetry.space_group_name_H-M   'P 1'
#
loop_
_entity.id
_entity.type
_entity.pdbx_description
1 polymer ?
#
loop_
_entity_poly.entity_id
_entity_poly.type
_entity_poly.pdbx_seq_one_letter_code
_entity_poly.pdbx_strand_id
1 'polypeptide(L)'
;MKKSITQESNYGCGTVCFAFAADLAFLYILFAVTMANFVAQIPYYLHQYYLTSHTAPSPLGLVLMGGVLAWFLIGYHGLARYQKYGYILVLSFLSVEFLFYLQTQIAQYLSGHGIFLYVSSPHSLILFIVFGVGYINFIASAWFIYELLRHARSFVGDAALPLSKRITKS
;
A
#
# COMPACT_ATOMS: atom_id res chain seq x y z
N MET A 1 27.51 -51.52 9.43
CA MET A 1 26.79 -50.99 8.25
C MET A 1 26.24 -49.60 8.58
N LYS A 2 26.95 -48.53 8.21
CA LYS A 2 26.48 -47.14 8.30
C LYS A 2 25.71 -46.83 7.01
N LYS A 3 24.41 -46.60 7.07
CA LYS A 3 23.66 -46.02 5.95
C LYS A 3 23.96 -44.52 5.91
N SER A 4 24.76 -44.09 4.95
CA SER A 4 24.81 -42.70 4.50
C SER A 4 23.54 -42.42 3.71
N ILE A 5 22.66 -41.58 4.23
CA ILE A 5 21.60 -40.96 3.43
C ILE A 5 22.11 -39.58 3.05
N THR A 6 22.72 -39.50 1.87
CA THR A 6 22.89 -38.27 1.12
C THR A 6 21.52 -37.95 0.52
N GLN A 7 20.79 -37.03 1.14
CA GLN A 7 19.62 -36.41 0.52
C GLN A 7 20.10 -35.12 -0.16
N GLU A 8 20.40 -35.22 -1.46
CA GLU A 8 20.67 -34.06 -2.29
C GLU A 8 19.39 -33.23 -2.49
N SER A 9 19.44 -32.04 -1.91
CA SER A 9 18.93 -30.76 -2.42
C SER A 9 18.57 -30.75 -3.91
N ASN A 10 17.29 -30.82 -4.26
CA ASN A 10 16.80 -30.40 -5.59
C ASN A 10 15.45 -29.64 -5.58
N TYR A 11 14.87 -29.34 -4.41
CA TYR A 11 13.63 -28.56 -4.29
C TYR A 11 13.84 -27.09 -3.89
N GLY A 12 15.10 -26.64 -3.77
CA GLY A 12 15.45 -25.35 -3.14
C GLY A 12 15.40 -24.13 -4.06
N CYS A 13 15.74 -24.26 -5.35
CA CYS A 13 15.93 -23.08 -6.21
C CYS A 13 14.60 -22.47 -6.68
N GLY A 14 13.62 -23.28 -7.11
CA GLY A 14 12.34 -22.79 -7.63
C GLY A 14 11.47 -22.10 -6.58
N THR A 15 11.40 -22.66 -5.38
CA THR A 15 10.54 -22.15 -4.29
C THR A 15 11.07 -20.82 -3.72
N VAL A 16 12.39 -20.68 -3.58
CA VAL A 16 13.02 -19.46 -3.06
C VAL A 16 12.96 -18.33 -4.09
N CYS A 17 13.21 -18.61 -5.37
CA CYS A 17 13.06 -17.63 -6.44
C CYS A 17 11.61 -17.14 -6.59
N PHE A 18 10.63 -18.03 -6.43
CA PHE A 18 9.22 -17.66 -6.49
C PHE A 18 8.78 -16.77 -5.32
N ALA A 19 9.20 -17.11 -4.09
CA ALA A 19 8.91 -16.28 -2.91
C ALA A 19 9.53 -14.88 -3.02
N PHE A 20 10.77 -14.79 -3.48
CA PHE A 20 11.43 -13.50 -3.70
C PHE A 20 10.75 -12.66 -4.79
N ALA A 21 10.34 -13.28 -5.90
CA ALA A 21 9.61 -12.60 -6.95
C ALA A 21 8.23 -12.11 -6.47
N ALA A 22 7.54 -12.89 -5.64
CA ALA A 22 6.27 -12.51 -5.04
C ALA A 22 6.42 -11.32 -4.07
N ASP A 23 7.45 -11.32 -3.22
CA ASP A 23 7.77 -10.20 -2.33
C ASP A 23 8.07 -8.91 -3.11
N LEU A 24 8.85 -9.01 -4.19
CA LEU A 24 9.12 -7.87 -5.06
C LEU A 24 7.85 -7.38 -5.75
N ALA A 25 7.06 -8.27 -6.33
CA ALA A 25 5.80 -7.91 -6.98
C ALA A 25 4.86 -7.22 -5.99
N PHE A 26 4.75 -7.75 -4.76
CA PHE A 26 3.98 -7.13 -3.68
C PHE A 26 4.43 -5.68 -3.43
N LEU A 27 5.73 -5.45 -3.23
CA LEU A 27 6.27 -4.11 -3.00
C LEU A 27 6.05 -3.18 -4.21
N TYR A 28 6.25 -3.66 -5.43
CA TYR A 28 6.03 -2.86 -6.63
C TYR A 28 4.57 -2.47 -6.81
N ILE A 29 3.64 -3.40 -6.61
CA ILE A 29 2.20 -3.13 -6.73
C ILE A 29 1.76 -2.17 -5.63
N LEU A 30 2.20 -2.36 -4.38
CA LEU A 30 1.92 -1.45 -3.27
C LEU A 30 2.38 -0.03 -3.59
N PHE A 31 3.60 0.11 -4.11
CA PHE A 31 4.16 1.41 -4.52
C PHE A 31 3.37 2.01 -5.67
N ALA A 32 3.15 1.26 -6.75
CA ALA A 32 2.49 1.74 -7.95
C ALA A 32 1.06 2.21 -7.67
N VAL A 33 0.27 1.44 -6.91
CA VAL A 33 -1.12 1.80 -6.57
C VAL A 33 -1.15 3.06 -5.70
N THR A 34 -0.32 3.11 -4.66
CA THR A 34 -0.26 4.29 -3.78
C THR A 34 0.18 5.52 -4.54
N MET A 35 1.23 5.43 -5.37
CA MET A 35 1.71 6.56 -6.17
C MET A 35 0.71 7.00 -7.22
N ALA A 36 0.00 6.07 -7.87
CA ALA A 36 -1.08 6.42 -8.78
C ALA A 36 -2.16 7.23 -8.07
N ASN A 37 -2.49 6.89 -6.81
CA ASN A 37 -3.44 7.66 -6.01
C ASN A 37 -2.95 9.09 -5.74
N PHE A 38 -1.70 9.28 -5.33
CA PHE A 38 -1.11 10.61 -5.13
C PHE A 38 -1.07 11.42 -6.42
N VAL A 39 -0.66 10.81 -7.53
CA VAL A 39 -0.61 11.48 -8.84
C VAL A 39 -2.01 11.87 -9.32
N ALA A 40 -3.02 11.06 -9.07
CA ALA A 40 -4.41 11.35 -9.43
C ALA A 40 -4.97 12.59 -8.69
N GLN A 41 -4.42 12.95 -7.53
CA GLN A 41 -4.85 14.15 -6.80
C GLN A 41 -4.46 15.46 -7.50
N ILE A 42 -3.41 15.46 -8.33
CA ILE A 42 -2.97 16.64 -9.08
C ILE A 42 -4.04 17.09 -10.09
N PRO A 43 -4.46 16.25 -11.07
CA PRO A 43 -5.49 16.65 -12.02
C PRO A 43 -6.85 16.87 -11.33
N TYR A 44 -7.15 16.13 -10.25
CA TYR A 44 -8.34 16.37 -9.45
C TYR A 44 -8.35 17.78 -8.87
N TYR A 45 -7.26 18.19 -8.23
CA TYR A 45 -7.15 19.51 -7.64
C TYR A 45 -7.26 20.61 -8.70
N LEU A 46 -6.57 20.44 -9.83
CA LEU A 46 -6.63 21.39 -10.94
C LEU A 46 -8.05 21.53 -11.49
N HIS A 47 -8.72 20.40 -11.78
CA HIS A 47 -10.08 20.40 -12.32
C HIS A 47 -11.11 20.97 -11.35
N GLN A 48 -11.06 20.54 -10.08
CA GLN A 48 -12.10 20.86 -9.10
C GLN A 48 -11.95 22.28 -8.52
N TYR A 49 -10.73 22.73 -8.27
CA TYR A 49 -10.48 23.98 -7.55
C TYR A 49 -9.81 25.02 -8.44
N TYR A 50 -8.70 24.70 -9.10
CA TYR A 50 -7.91 25.74 -9.76
C TYR A 50 -8.56 26.27 -11.05
N LEU A 51 -9.11 25.41 -11.90
CA LEU A 51 -9.72 25.83 -13.16
C LEU A 51 -11.06 26.55 -12.94
N THR A 52 -11.76 26.23 -11.86
CA THR A 52 -13.07 26.82 -11.54
C THR A 52 -12.95 28.16 -10.80
N SER A 53 -12.04 28.26 -9.82
CA SER A 53 -11.95 29.42 -8.92
C SER A 53 -10.57 30.06 -8.83
N HIS A 54 -9.58 29.59 -9.61
CA HIS A 54 -8.18 30.04 -9.57
C HIS A 54 -7.57 30.10 -8.17
N THR A 55 -8.12 29.32 -7.26
CA THR A 55 -7.67 29.25 -5.87
C THR A 55 -6.37 28.48 -5.83
N ALA A 56 -5.32 29.07 -5.25
CA ALA A 56 -4.05 28.39 -5.03
C ALA A 56 -4.19 27.29 -3.96
N PRO A 57 -3.34 26.25 -3.99
CA PRO A 57 -3.43 25.18 -3.01
C PRO A 57 -3.09 25.72 -1.63
N SER A 58 -3.91 25.34 -0.65
CA SER A 58 -3.66 25.69 0.75
C SER A 58 -2.28 25.20 1.17
N PRO A 59 -1.42 26.04 1.76
CA PRO A 59 -0.12 25.62 2.28
C PRO A 59 -0.22 24.45 3.26
N LEU A 60 -1.27 24.46 4.10
CA LEU A 60 -1.53 23.36 5.03
C LEU A 60 -1.88 22.07 4.28
N GLY A 61 -2.70 22.15 3.24
CA GLY A 61 -3.04 21.00 2.41
C GLY A 61 -1.82 20.39 1.73
N LEU A 62 -0.91 21.23 1.23
CA LEU A 62 0.37 20.79 0.65
C LEU A 62 1.27 20.10 1.67
N VAL A 63 1.41 20.69 2.87
CA VAL A 63 2.22 20.10 3.95
C VAL A 63 1.65 18.76 4.41
N LEU A 64 0.33 18.65 4.56
CA LEU A 64 -0.33 17.41 4.92
C LEU A 64 -0.14 16.34 3.83
N MET A 65 -0.36 16.67 2.56
CA MET A 65 -0.11 15.77 1.44
C MET A 65 1.35 15.29 1.40
N GLY A 66 2.30 16.22 1.55
CA GLY A 66 3.72 15.90 1.61
C GLY A 66 4.06 15.00 2.81
N GLY A 67 3.45 15.25 3.97
CA GLY A 67 3.62 14.45 5.18
C GLY A 67 3.09 13.01 5.03
N VAL A 68 1.90 12.86 4.43
CA VAL A 68 1.30 11.54 4.16
C VAL A 68 2.13 10.76 3.13
N LEU A 69 2.64 11.44 2.09
CA LEU A 69 3.57 10.83 1.14
C LEU A 69 4.87 10.39 1.82
N ALA A 70 5.46 11.26 2.64
CA ALA A 70 6.68 10.93 3.38
C ALA A 70 6.47 9.75 4.34
N TRP A 71 5.32 9.69 5.03
CA TRP A 71 4.95 8.56 5.87
C TRP A 71 4.95 7.26 5.08
N PHE A 72 4.29 7.23 3.92
CA PHE A 72 4.31 6.05 3.05
C PHE A 72 5.74 5.69 2.60
N LEU A 73 6.51 6.65 2.10
CA LEU A 73 7.86 6.39 1.58
C LEU A 73 8.83 5.88 2.65
N ILE A 74 8.78 6.44 3.86
CA ILE A 74 9.60 5.98 4.99
C ILE A 74 9.18 4.57 5.41
N GLY A 75 7.88 4.31 5.48
CA GLY A 75 7.34 2.98 5.77
C GLY A 75 7.75 1.95 4.72
N TYR A 76 7.55 2.29 3.45
CA TYR A 76 7.88 1.47 2.28
C TYR A 76 9.36 1.09 2.26
N HIS A 77 10.24 2.07 2.45
CA HIS A 77 11.69 1.84 2.50
C HIS A 77 12.08 0.93 3.66
N GLY A 78 11.47 1.11 4.83
CA GLY A 78 11.66 0.21 5.96
C GLY A 78 11.17 -1.21 5.66
N LEU A 79 10.00 -1.34 5.02
CA LEU A 79 9.39 -2.62 4.68
C LEU A 79 10.22 -3.38 3.64
N ALA A 80 10.72 -2.69 2.60
CA ALA A 80 11.63 -3.25 1.61
C ALA A 80 12.97 -3.74 2.20
N ARG A 81 13.37 -3.19 3.34
CA ARG A 81 14.54 -3.62 4.12
C ARG A 81 14.19 -4.61 5.24
N TYR A 82 12.98 -5.17 5.23
CA TYR A 82 12.47 -6.11 6.23
C TYR A 82 12.59 -5.57 7.67
N GLN A 83 12.41 -4.26 7.87
CA GLN A 83 12.48 -3.61 9.17
C GLN A 83 11.12 -3.54 9.84
N LYS A 84 11.08 -3.79 11.16
CA LYS A 84 9.85 -3.76 11.96
C LYS A 84 9.13 -2.41 11.91
N TYR A 85 9.87 -1.30 11.93
CA TYR A 85 9.25 0.03 11.83
C TYR A 85 8.58 0.25 10.48
N GLY A 86 9.13 -0.31 9.40
CA GLY A 86 8.55 -0.23 8.06
C GLY A 86 7.20 -0.92 7.98
N TYR A 87 7.13 -2.14 8.53
CA TYR A 87 5.85 -2.85 8.70
C TYR A 87 4.80 -2.01 9.44
N ILE A 88 5.17 -1.44 10.59
CA ILE A 88 4.24 -0.66 11.42
C ILE A 88 3.77 0.60 10.66
N LEU A 89 4.69 1.32 10.02
CA LEU A 89 4.40 2.55 9.30
C LEU A 89 3.53 2.30 8.06
N VAL A 90 3.81 1.25 7.29
CA VAL A 90 2.97 0.90 6.13
C VAL A 90 1.60 0.45 6.58
N LEU A 91 1.51 -0.39 7.62
CA LEU A 91 0.23 -0.86 8.13
C LEU A 91 -0.63 0.29 8.65
N SER A 92 -0.03 1.25 9.37
CA SER A 92 -0.75 2.42 9.89
C SER A 92 -1.17 3.38 8.76
N PHE A 93 -0.30 3.59 7.77
CA PHE A 93 -0.63 4.36 6.57
C PHE A 93 -1.83 3.75 5.83
N LEU A 94 -1.76 2.46 5.50
CA LEU A 94 -2.83 1.76 4.79
C LEU A 94 -4.14 1.75 5.57
N SER A 95 -4.06 1.66 6.90
CA SER A 95 -5.25 1.71 7.77
C SER A 95 -5.92 3.08 7.69
N VAL A 96 -5.15 4.17 7.71
CA VAL A 96 -5.69 5.52 7.56
C VAL A 96 -6.30 5.71 6.17
N GLU A 97 -5.62 5.29 5.10
CA GLU A 97 -6.17 5.34 3.74
C GLU A 97 -7.50 4.58 3.65
N PHE A 98 -7.51 3.32 4.10
CA PHE A 98 -8.70 2.49 4.09
C PHE A 98 -9.87 3.13 4.86
N LEU A 99 -9.61 3.62 6.08
CA LEU A 99 -10.63 4.26 6.91
C LEU A 99 -11.13 5.57 6.29
N PHE A 100 -10.26 6.35 5.65
CA PHE A 100 -10.64 7.58 4.96
C PHE A 100 -11.60 7.31 3.80
N TYR A 101 -11.28 6.32 2.94
CA TYR A 101 -12.18 5.91 1.88
C TYR A 101 -13.48 5.30 2.41
N LEU A 102 -13.40 4.45 3.44
CA LEU A 102 -14.58 3.85 4.06
C LEU A 102 -15.52 4.92 4.63
N GLN A 103 -14.98 5.89 5.37
CA GLN A 103 -15.75 7.04 5.87
C GLN A 103 -16.42 7.79 4.74
N THR A 104 -15.71 8.02 3.63
CA THR A 104 -16.24 8.68 2.45
C THR A 104 -17.41 7.91 1.84
N GLN A 105 -17.32 6.57 1.76
CA GLN A 105 -18.42 5.73 1.27
C GLN A 105 -19.63 5.74 2.20
N ILE A 106 -19.40 5.66 3.51
CA ILE A 106 -20.47 5.73 4.52
C ILE A 106 -21.18 7.08 4.43
N ALA A 107 -20.44 8.19 4.33
CA ALA A 107 -21.02 9.53 4.22
C ALA A 107 -21.87 9.68 2.95
N GLN A 108 -21.42 9.15 1.81
CA GLN A 108 -22.20 9.15 0.57
C GLN A 108 -23.48 8.32 0.69
N TYR A 109 -23.37 7.11 1.24
CA TYR A 109 -24.50 6.22 1.47
C TYR A 109 -25.56 6.85 2.38
N LEU A 110 -25.13 7.44 3.50
CA LEU A 110 -26.02 8.14 4.44
C LEU A 110 -26.67 9.38 3.83
N SER A 111 -26.02 9.99 2.83
CA SER A 111 -26.57 11.12 2.07
C SER A 111 -27.51 10.69 0.93
N GLY A 112 -27.84 9.40 0.83
CA GLY A 112 -28.75 8.85 -0.19
C GLY A 112 -28.09 8.56 -1.55
N HIS A 113 -26.77 8.62 -1.65
CA HIS A 113 -26.04 8.33 -2.88
C HIS A 113 -25.53 6.88 -2.90
N GLY A 114 -25.43 6.28 -4.08
CA GLY A 114 -24.84 4.94 -4.22
C GLY A 114 -23.33 4.93 -3.95
N ILE A 115 -22.80 3.78 -3.49
CA ILE A 115 -21.38 3.55 -3.10
C ILE A 115 -20.40 3.77 -4.29
N PHE A 116 -20.90 3.91 -5.51
CA PHE A 116 -20.11 4.16 -6.74
C PHE A 116 -20.56 5.38 -7.54
N LEU A 117 -21.25 6.34 -6.91
CA LEU A 117 -21.90 7.47 -7.57
C LEU A 117 -21.02 8.14 -8.65
N TYR A 118 -19.76 8.43 -8.31
CA TYR A 118 -18.87 9.17 -9.20
C TYR A 118 -18.31 8.34 -10.37
N VAL A 119 -18.41 7.02 -10.30
CA VAL A 119 -18.03 6.10 -11.39
C VAL A 119 -19.25 5.71 -12.24
N SER A 120 -20.43 5.62 -11.64
CA SER A 120 -21.67 5.28 -12.35
C SER A 120 -22.29 6.45 -13.12
N SER A 121 -21.95 7.69 -12.78
CA SER A 121 -22.39 8.88 -13.52
C SER A 121 -21.31 9.97 -13.53
N PRO A 122 -20.17 9.74 -14.22
CA PRO A 122 -19.07 10.69 -14.22
C PRO A 122 -19.45 11.93 -15.03
N HIS A 123 -19.45 13.10 -14.40
CA HIS A 123 -19.62 14.38 -15.10
C HIS A 123 -18.43 14.73 -16.01
N SER A 124 -17.25 14.13 -15.79
CA SER A 124 -16.07 14.26 -16.65
C SER A 124 -15.18 13.02 -16.61
N LEU A 125 -14.42 12.79 -17.70
CA LEU A 125 -13.46 11.68 -17.79
C LEU A 125 -12.37 11.77 -16.69
N ILE A 126 -11.99 12.99 -16.30
CA ILE A 126 -11.02 13.22 -15.22
C ILE A 126 -11.57 12.69 -13.91
N LEU A 127 -12.81 13.03 -13.56
CA LEU A 127 -13.43 12.55 -12.32
C LEU A 127 -13.58 11.01 -12.35
N PHE A 128 -13.99 10.43 -13.48
CA PHE A 128 -14.06 8.98 -13.62
C PHE A 128 -12.72 8.30 -13.27
N ILE A 129 -11.62 8.79 -13.84
CA ILE A 129 -10.28 8.24 -13.61
C ILE A 129 -9.86 8.42 -12.15
N VAL A 130 -9.99 9.63 -11.61
CA VAL A 130 -9.57 9.95 -10.24
C VAL A 130 -10.32 9.09 -9.22
N PHE A 131 -11.66 9.04 -9.33
CA PHE A 131 -12.45 8.21 -8.42
C PHE A 131 -12.20 6.73 -8.64
N GLY A 132 -12.03 6.27 -9.89
CA GLY A 132 -11.64 4.90 -10.20
C GLY A 132 -10.33 4.49 -9.53
N VAL A 133 -9.29 5.34 -9.61
CA VAL A 133 -8.02 5.14 -8.89
C VAL A 133 -8.25 5.10 -7.39
N GLY A 134 -9.09 5.98 -6.84
CA GLY A 134 -9.45 5.98 -5.43
C GLY A 134 -10.11 4.67 -4.97
N TYR A 135 -11.04 4.13 -5.76
CA TYR A 135 -11.67 2.82 -5.48
C TYR A 135 -10.66 1.67 -5.53
N ILE A 136 -9.77 1.67 -6.52
CA ILE A 136 -8.69 0.68 -6.61
C ILE A 136 -7.80 0.78 -5.37
N ASN A 137 -7.41 1.99 -4.98
CA ASN A 137 -6.58 2.22 -3.80
C ASN A 137 -7.29 1.80 -2.50
N PHE A 138 -8.60 2.02 -2.38
CA PHE A 138 -9.41 1.56 -1.24
C PHE A 138 -9.38 0.03 -1.11
N ILE A 139 -9.67 -0.70 -2.19
CA ILE A 139 -9.68 -2.17 -2.20
C ILE A 139 -8.26 -2.70 -1.99
N ALA A 140 -7.27 -2.11 -2.66
CA ALA A 140 -5.87 -2.47 -2.51
C ALA A 140 -5.39 -2.27 -1.07
N SER A 141 -5.78 -1.18 -0.42
CA SER A 141 -5.40 -0.92 0.98
C SER A 141 -5.94 -2.01 1.91
N ALA A 142 -7.20 -2.41 1.75
CA ALA A 142 -7.78 -3.51 2.52
C ALA A 142 -7.03 -4.82 2.29
N TRP A 143 -6.74 -5.14 1.02
CA TRP A 143 -5.99 -6.33 0.63
C TRP A 143 -4.58 -6.32 1.23
N PHE A 144 -3.84 -5.22 1.10
CA PHE A 144 -2.48 -5.09 1.63
C PHE A 144 -2.43 -5.15 3.16
N ILE A 145 -3.43 -4.60 3.86
CA ILE A 145 -3.57 -4.78 5.31
C ILE A 145 -3.71 -6.27 5.65
N TYR A 146 -4.62 -6.97 4.99
CA TYR A 146 -4.83 -8.40 5.20
C TYR A 146 -3.54 -9.20 4.95
N GLU A 147 -2.85 -8.91 3.86
CA GLU A 147 -1.59 -9.51 3.46
C GLU A 147 -0.44 -9.29 4.46
N LEU A 148 -0.35 -8.09 5.04
CA LEU A 148 0.63 -7.78 6.07
C LEU A 148 0.29 -8.49 7.38
N LEU A 149 -0.99 -8.51 7.77
CA LEU A 149 -1.45 -9.15 9.00
C LEU A 149 -1.27 -10.67 8.95
N ARG A 150 -1.56 -11.33 7.81
CA ARG A 150 -1.36 -12.78 7.67
C ARG A 150 0.11 -13.19 7.80
N HIS A 151 1.03 -12.31 7.39
CA HIS A 151 2.49 -12.53 7.48
C HIS A 151 3.15 -11.81 8.66
N ALA A 152 2.38 -11.27 9.61
CA ALA A 152 2.89 -10.45 10.70
C ALA A 152 3.99 -11.17 11.52
N ARG A 153 3.90 -12.50 11.68
CA ARG A 153 4.90 -13.29 12.41
C ARG A 153 6.26 -13.33 11.73
N SER A 154 6.30 -13.32 10.40
CA SER A 154 7.55 -13.35 9.62
C SER A 154 8.31 -12.03 9.77
N PHE A 155 7.62 -10.90 9.67
CA PHE A 155 8.24 -9.57 9.75
C PHE A 155 8.56 -9.13 11.18
N VAL A 156 7.76 -9.53 12.17
CA VAL A 156 7.97 -9.16 13.58
C VAL A 156 8.89 -10.15 14.31
N GLY A 157 8.86 -11.43 13.93
CA GLY A 157 9.63 -12.51 14.57
C GLY A 157 11.13 -12.45 14.29
N ASP A 158 11.53 -12.11 13.06
CA ASP A 158 12.95 -12.04 12.68
C ASP A 158 13.64 -10.76 13.17
N ALA A 159 12.87 -9.67 13.38
CA ALA A 159 13.37 -8.45 13.99
C ALA A 159 13.78 -8.63 15.48
N ALA A 160 13.28 -9.67 16.15
CA ALA A 160 13.58 -9.97 17.55
C ALA A 160 14.83 -10.84 17.74
N LEU A 161 15.42 -11.38 16.67
CA LEU A 161 16.61 -12.24 16.76
C LEU A 161 17.90 -11.45 16.52
N PRO A 162 18.89 -11.54 17.44
CA PRO A 162 20.19 -10.91 17.25
C PRO A 162 20.85 -11.43 15.97
N LEU A 163 21.58 -10.55 15.27
CA LEU A 163 22.26 -10.81 13.99
C LEU A 163 23.08 -12.12 13.98
N SER A 164 23.64 -12.51 15.13
CA SER A 164 24.39 -13.76 15.31
C SER A 164 23.58 -15.04 15.07
N LYS A 165 22.24 -14.99 15.16
CA LYS A 165 21.35 -16.14 14.92
C LYS A 165 20.72 -16.18 13.53
N ARG A 166 20.93 -15.14 12.70
CA ARG A 166 20.42 -15.13 11.30
C ARG A 166 21.32 -15.89 10.33
N ILE A 167 22.62 -15.95 10.62
CA ILE A 167 23.62 -16.59 9.73
C ILE A 167 23.58 -18.12 9.85
N THR A 168 23.07 -18.68 10.95
CA THR A 168 23.07 -20.12 11.21
C THR A 168 21.85 -20.88 10.69
N LYS A 169 20.94 -20.21 9.97
CA LYS A 169 19.73 -20.82 9.40
C LYS A 169 19.70 -20.89 7.87
N SER A 170 20.79 -20.52 7.17
CA SER A 170 20.93 -20.76 5.72
C SER A 170 21.53 -22.13 5.45
#